data_AF-A0A090QTI2-F1
#
_entry.id   AF-A0A090QTI2-F1
#
_cell.length_a   1.000
_cell.length_b   1.000
_cell.length_c   1.000
_cell.angle_alpha   90.00
_cell.angle_beta   90.00
_cell.angle_gamma   90.00
#
_symmetry.space_group_name_H-M   'P 1'
#
loop_
_entity.id
_entity.type
_entity.pdbx_description
1 polymer ?
#
loop_
_entity_poly.entity_id
_entity_poly.type
_entity_poly.pdbx_seq_one_letter_code
_entity_poly.pdbx_strand_id
1 'polypeptide(L)'
;MSEKAAPSHFVRNLFITLIAAAILAAAGYFYVEHQKNYPSTDDAYVHANIIYIAPQVSGKVLSVNVSNYQSVNKGDLLYQIDPAPFQAQLDEARAAYEMAIQSNAASDDAILAASANVNSAVALLADAQSTYHRINELVNKQLLPAQQRDDAKAKLSNAEENVIAARAKMSQLIKAQAHKAQRRRK
;
A
#
# COMPACT_ATOMS: atom_id res chain seq x y z
N MET A 1 57.61 84.95 59.91
CA MET A 1 58.56 84.98 58.78
C MET A 1 58.11 83.94 57.76
N SER A 2 58.05 84.33 56.47
CA SER A 2 57.94 83.50 55.25
C SER A 2 56.60 82.87 54.83
N GLU A 3 55.73 83.74 54.30
CA GLU A 3 55.18 83.75 52.92
C GLU A 3 55.11 82.42 52.12
N LYS A 4 53.87 81.92 51.92
CA LYS A 4 53.52 80.83 50.99
C LYS A 4 53.59 81.34 49.55
N ALA A 5 54.62 80.94 48.81
CA ALA A 5 54.79 81.26 47.39
C ALA A 5 53.65 80.71 46.53
N ALA A 6 53.05 81.58 45.72
CA ALA A 6 52.05 81.21 44.71
C ALA A 6 52.69 80.33 43.61
N PRO A 7 52.04 79.24 43.18
CA PRO A 7 52.59 78.35 42.16
C PRO A 7 52.72 79.09 40.82
N SER A 8 53.88 78.94 40.17
CA SER A 8 54.16 79.58 38.88
C SER A 8 53.13 79.15 37.81
N HIS A 9 52.76 80.07 36.90
CA HIS A 9 51.81 79.81 35.80
C HIS A 9 52.12 78.51 35.01
N PHE A 10 53.39 78.10 34.98
CA PHE A 10 53.86 76.85 34.39
C PHE A 10 53.31 75.61 35.10
N VAL A 11 53.31 75.57 36.43
CA VAL A 11 52.76 74.43 37.21
C VAL A 11 51.26 74.35 37.05
N ARG A 12 50.56 75.49 37.03
CA ARG A 12 49.10 75.54 36.80
C ARG A 12 48.73 75.04 35.40
N ASN A 13 49.44 75.48 34.37
CA ASN A 13 49.19 75.03 32.99
C ASN A 13 49.52 73.54 32.82
N LEU A 14 50.58 73.04 33.46
CA LEU A 14 50.94 71.61 33.46
C LEU A 14 49.86 70.76 34.15
N PHE A 15 49.26 71.25 35.24
CA PHE A 15 48.18 70.55 35.93
C PHE A 15 46.91 70.47 35.08
N ILE A 16 46.56 71.57 34.39
CA ILE A 16 45.39 71.63 33.50
C ILE A 16 45.56 70.69 32.31
N THR A 17 46.75 70.66 31.69
CA THR A 17 47.02 69.74 30.57
C THR A 17 46.98 68.28 31.00
N LEU A 18 47.46 67.96 32.20
CA LEU A 18 47.43 66.60 32.75
C LEU A 18 46.00 66.15 33.06
N ILE A 19 45.16 67.03 33.62
CA ILE A 19 43.73 66.75 33.83
C ILE A 19 43.00 66.57 32.50
N ALA A 20 43.24 67.44 31.52
CA ALA A 20 42.65 67.31 30.19
C ALA A 20 43.05 65.98 29.51
N ALA A 21 44.31 65.59 29.62
CA ALA A 21 44.80 64.30 29.14
C ALA A 21 44.14 63.12 29.87
N ALA A 22 43.93 63.21 31.18
CA ALA A 22 43.26 62.18 31.97
C ALA A 22 41.77 62.03 31.59
N ILE A 23 41.07 63.13 31.34
CA ILE A 23 39.66 63.12 30.89
C ILE A 23 39.56 62.51 29.49
N LEU A 24 40.45 62.88 28.57
CA LEU A 24 40.50 62.29 27.23
C LEU A 24 40.82 60.80 27.27
N ALA A 25 41.73 60.37 28.14
CA ALA A 25 42.05 58.97 28.35
C ALA A 25 40.85 58.18 28.92
N ALA A 26 40.13 58.75 29.89
CA ALA A 26 38.92 58.14 30.45
C ALA A 26 37.78 58.05 29.41
N ALA A 27 37.53 59.12 28.66
CA ALA A 27 36.52 59.13 27.60
C ALA A 27 36.86 58.13 26.48
N GLY A 28 38.12 58.07 26.07
CA GLY A 28 38.61 57.07 25.11
C GLY A 28 38.47 55.64 25.63
N TYR A 29 38.79 55.40 26.91
CA TYR A 29 38.60 54.11 27.56
C TYR A 29 37.14 53.68 27.56
N PHE A 30 36.21 54.54 28.00
CA PHE A 30 34.78 54.24 27.98
C PHE A 30 34.22 54.05 26.57
N TYR A 31 34.71 54.81 25.58
CA TYR A 31 34.30 54.64 24.19
C TYR A 31 34.71 53.28 23.61
N VAL A 32 35.96 52.87 23.85
CA VAL A 32 36.46 51.56 23.42
C VAL A 32 35.74 50.43 24.15
N GLU A 33 35.50 50.59 25.45
CA GLU A 33 34.77 49.61 26.26
C GLU A 33 33.31 49.45 25.80
N HIS A 34 32.65 50.56 25.43
CA HIS A 34 31.31 50.53 24.87
C HIS A 34 31.26 49.80 23.52
N GLN A 35 32.20 50.06 22.62
CA GLN A 35 32.28 49.39 21.31
C GLN A 35 32.58 47.89 21.45
N LYS A 36 33.36 47.47 22.44
CA LYS A 36 33.60 46.05 22.74
C LYS A 36 32.35 45.33 23.25
N ASN A 37 31.56 46.01 24.08
CA ASN A 37 30.39 45.42 24.72
C ASN A 37 29.13 45.45 23.83
N TYR A 38 29.10 46.32 22.81
CA TYR A 38 27.97 46.45 21.87
C TYR A 38 28.45 46.43 20.41
N PRO A 39 28.96 45.29 19.92
CA PRO A 39 29.32 45.15 18.52
C PRO A 39 28.06 45.25 17.64
N SER A 40 27.98 46.28 16.81
CA SER A 40 26.94 46.45 15.78
C SER A 40 27.50 45.96 14.45
N THR A 41 26.75 45.14 13.74
CA THR A 41 27.07 44.71 12.37
C THR A 41 25.82 44.85 11.51
N ASP A 42 26.01 45.40 10.31
CA ASP A 42 24.94 45.44 9.30
C ASP A 42 24.80 44.08 8.58
N ASP A 43 25.82 43.22 8.72
CA ASP A 43 25.86 41.88 8.14
C ASP A 43 25.36 40.84 9.13
N ALA A 44 24.05 40.56 9.07
CA ALA A 44 23.41 39.49 9.84
C ALA A 44 22.66 38.53 8.90
N TYR A 45 22.92 37.23 9.03
CA TYR A 45 22.27 36.18 8.25
C TYR A 45 21.48 35.23 9.14
N VAL A 46 20.24 34.94 8.76
CA VAL A 46 19.40 33.93 9.42
C VAL A 46 19.67 32.59 8.75
N HIS A 47 20.18 31.63 9.52
CA HIS A 47 20.31 30.25 9.08
C HIS A 47 19.01 29.48 9.38
N ALA A 48 18.43 28.87 8.35
CA ALA A 48 17.26 28.01 8.48
C ALA A 48 17.49 26.69 7.74
N ASN A 49 16.94 25.60 8.27
CA ASN A 49 16.97 24.30 7.60
C ASN A 49 15.91 24.29 6.50
N ILE A 50 16.35 24.16 5.25
CA ILE A 50 15.44 24.06 4.09
C ILE A 50 15.18 22.59 3.80
N ILE A 51 13.91 22.18 3.84
CA ILE A 51 13.48 20.82 3.50
C ILE A 51 12.63 20.90 2.22
N TYR A 52 13.05 20.17 1.19
CA TYR A 52 12.29 20.06 -0.05
C TYR A 52 11.18 19.02 0.12
N ILE A 53 9.95 19.41 -0.22
CA ILE A 53 8.78 18.54 -0.20
C ILE A 53 8.46 18.16 -1.65
N ALA A 54 8.46 16.87 -1.95
CA ALA A 54 8.11 16.34 -3.26
C ALA A 54 7.00 15.29 -3.13
N PRO A 55 6.05 15.24 -4.07
CA PRO A 55 5.04 14.19 -4.08
C PRO A 55 5.67 12.84 -4.46
N GLN A 56 5.13 11.76 -3.89
CA GLN A 56 5.52 10.39 -4.25
C GLN A 56 4.95 9.94 -5.60
N VAL A 57 3.97 10.66 -6.14
CA VAL A 57 3.28 10.35 -7.39
C VAL A 57 3.33 11.54 -8.35
N SER A 58 3.45 11.25 -9.64
CA SER A 58 3.36 12.24 -10.70
C SER A 58 1.89 12.54 -11.01
N GLY A 59 1.54 13.81 -11.19
CA GLY A 59 0.19 14.18 -11.56
C GLY A 59 0.00 15.69 -11.68
N LYS A 60 -1.17 16.08 -12.18
CA LYS A 60 -1.54 17.49 -12.29
C LYS A 60 -1.88 18.06 -10.91
N VAL A 61 -1.31 19.22 -10.56
CA VAL A 61 -1.68 19.95 -9.34
C VAL A 61 -3.02 20.67 -9.57
N LEU A 62 -4.00 20.40 -8.71
CA LEU A 62 -5.31 21.05 -8.70
C LEU A 62 -5.29 22.35 -7.90
N SER A 63 -4.64 22.34 -6.74
CA SER A 63 -4.59 23.50 -5.84
C SER A 63 -3.27 23.56 -5.07
N VAL A 64 -2.85 24.78 -4.80
CA VAL A 64 -1.78 25.14 -3.87
C VAL A 64 -2.46 25.85 -2.71
N ASN A 65 -2.45 25.24 -1.52
CA ASN A 65 -3.20 25.73 -0.34
C ASN A 65 -2.31 26.53 0.63
N VAL A 66 -1.16 26.99 0.15
CA VAL A 66 -0.19 27.74 0.93
C VAL A 66 0.27 28.99 0.20
N SER A 67 0.58 30.02 0.99
CA SER A 67 1.16 31.28 0.53
C SER A 67 2.62 31.40 0.97
N ASN A 68 3.37 32.31 0.34
CA ASN A 68 4.78 32.52 0.67
C ASN A 68 4.93 32.95 2.13
N TYR A 69 5.91 32.38 2.84
CA TYR A 69 6.22 32.64 4.24
C TYR A 69 5.11 32.25 5.25
N GLN A 70 4.11 31.49 4.81
CA GLN A 70 3.07 30.97 5.70
C GLN A 70 3.65 29.93 6.66
N SER A 71 3.33 30.07 7.94
CA SER A 71 3.62 29.03 8.94
C SER A 71 2.67 27.85 8.73
N VAL A 72 3.23 26.63 8.66
CA VAL A 72 2.48 25.39 8.46
C VAL A 72 2.86 24.38 9.55
N ASN A 73 1.89 23.55 9.92
CA ASN A 73 2.06 22.48 10.90
C ASN A 73 2.14 21.12 10.21
N LYS A 74 2.59 20.11 10.95
CA LYS A 74 2.63 18.74 10.46
C LYS A 74 1.21 18.24 10.17
N GLY A 75 0.98 17.79 8.93
CA GLY A 75 -0.30 17.27 8.47
C GLY A 75 -1.12 18.26 7.64
N ASP A 76 -0.68 19.51 7.53
CA ASP A 76 -1.36 20.51 6.73
C ASP A 76 -1.31 20.16 5.24
N LEU A 77 -2.45 20.35 4.56
CA LEU A 77 -2.54 20.15 3.11
C LEU A 77 -1.83 21.30 2.40
N LEU A 78 -0.70 21.00 1.76
CA LEU A 78 0.07 22.00 1.01
C LEU A 78 -0.36 22.04 -0.47
N TYR A 79 -0.49 20.86 -1.09
CA TYR A 79 -0.79 20.69 -2.50
C TYR A 79 -1.79 19.56 -2.70
N GLN A 80 -2.70 19.72 -3.64
CA GLN A 80 -3.61 18.66 -4.05
C GLN A 80 -3.28 18.23 -5.47
N ILE A 81 -3.01 16.93 -5.66
CA ILE A 81 -2.83 16.32 -6.98
C ILE A 81 -4.18 15.76 -7.44
N ASP A 82 -4.46 15.84 -8.73
CA ASP A 82 -5.66 15.29 -9.35
C ASP A 82 -5.80 13.79 -9.07
N PRO A 83 -6.82 13.35 -8.30
CA PRO A 83 -7.00 11.95 -7.97
C PRO A 83 -7.64 11.15 -9.10
N ALA A 84 -8.20 11.78 -10.14
CA ALA A 84 -9.03 11.10 -11.13
C ALA A 84 -8.34 9.92 -11.84
N PRO A 85 -7.06 10.01 -12.27
CA PRO A 85 -6.39 8.86 -12.89
C PRO A 85 -6.17 7.69 -11.93
N PHE A 86 -5.90 7.99 -10.66
CA PHE A 86 -5.71 6.96 -9.62
C PHE A 86 -7.03 6.31 -9.23
N GLN A 87 -8.11 7.10 -9.17
CA GLN A 87 -9.46 6.57 -8.93
C GLN A 87 -9.92 5.69 -10.09
N ALA A 88 -9.67 6.09 -11.33
CA ALA A 88 -9.97 5.26 -12.50
C ALA A 88 -9.22 3.91 -12.47
N GLN A 89 -7.92 3.92 -12.13
CA GLN A 89 -7.14 2.68 -11.97
C GLN A 89 -7.66 1.81 -10.81
N LEU A 90 -8.08 2.44 -9.71
CA LEU A 90 -8.68 1.73 -8.58
C LEU A 90 -10.01 1.07 -8.99
N ASP A 91 -10.85 1.78 -9.73
CA ASP A 91 -12.15 1.28 -10.17
C ASP A 91 -11.99 0.18 -11.23
N GLU A 92 -11.01 0.30 -12.13
CA GLU A 92 -10.62 -0.78 -13.06
C GLU A 92 -10.16 -2.03 -12.30
N ALA A 93 -9.28 -1.86 -11.30
CA ALA A 93 -8.81 -2.96 -10.48
C ALA A 93 -9.94 -3.62 -9.67
N ARG A 94 -10.90 -2.83 -9.16
CA ARG A 94 -12.11 -3.32 -8.48
C ARG A 94 -13.00 -4.12 -9.42
N ALA A 95 -13.26 -3.60 -10.63
CA ALA A 95 -14.06 -4.31 -11.64
C ALA A 95 -13.38 -5.63 -12.04
N ALA A 96 -12.06 -5.64 -12.23
CA ALA A 96 -11.29 -6.85 -12.51
C ALA A 96 -11.39 -7.88 -11.35
N TYR A 97 -11.37 -7.40 -10.10
CA TYR A 97 -11.54 -8.23 -8.92
C TYR A 97 -12.95 -8.83 -8.82
N GLU A 98 -13.99 -8.05 -9.06
CA GLU A 98 -15.38 -8.54 -9.08
C GLU A 98 -15.61 -9.58 -10.18
N MET A 99 -15.10 -9.33 -11.39
CA MET A 99 -15.13 -10.34 -12.47
C MET A 99 -14.40 -11.63 -12.06
N ALA A 100 -13.28 -11.52 -11.34
CA ALA A 100 -12.55 -12.67 -10.83
C ALA A 100 -13.34 -13.46 -9.78
N ILE A 101 -14.08 -12.80 -8.89
CA ILE A 101 -15.00 -13.44 -7.94
C ILE A 101 -16.10 -14.18 -8.70
N GLN A 102 -16.77 -13.50 -9.64
CA GLN A 102 -17.86 -14.08 -10.40
C GLN A 102 -17.41 -15.30 -11.21
N SER A 103 -16.22 -15.25 -11.80
CA SER A 103 -15.64 -16.39 -12.53
C SER A 103 -15.33 -17.58 -11.63
N ASN A 104 -14.90 -17.32 -10.39
CA ASN A 104 -14.69 -18.38 -9.40
C ASN A 104 -16.01 -19.02 -8.99
N ALA A 105 -17.02 -18.23 -8.65
CA ALA A 105 -18.36 -18.72 -8.29
C ALA A 105 -18.95 -19.60 -9.41
N ALA A 106 -18.89 -19.15 -10.67
CA ALA A 106 -19.33 -19.94 -11.81
C ALA A 106 -18.55 -21.25 -11.99
N SER A 107 -17.27 -21.27 -11.62
CA SER A 107 -16.45 -22.49 -11.67
C SER A 107 -16.83 -23.47 -10.55
N ASP A 108 -17.17 -22.97 -9.37
CA ASP A 108 -17.63 -23.77 -8.23
C ASP A 108 -19.01 -24.40 -8.53
N ASP A 109 -19.94 -23.62 -9.10
CA ASP A 109 -21.23 -24.11 -9.56
C ASP A 109 -21.09 -25.22 -10.62
N ALA A 110 -20.13 -25.08 -11.53
CA ALA A 110 -19.84 -26.12 -12.52
C ALA A 110 -19.32 -27.43 -11.88
N ILE A 111 -18.54 -27.34 -10.80
CA ILE A 111 -18.08 -28.51 -10.04
C ILE A 111 -19.24 -29.15 -9.28
N LEU A 112 -20.11 -28.34 -8.68
CA LEU A 112 -21.32 -28.82 -8.00
C LEU A 112 -22.23 -29.59 -8.97
N ALA A 113 -22.49 -29.02 -10.16
CA ALA A 113 -23.25 -29.67 -11.21
C ALA A 113 -22.60 -30.99 -11.68
N ALA A 114 -21.27 -31.00 -11.84
CA ALA A 114 -20.55 -32.22 -12.19
C ALA A 114 -20.64 -33.29 -11.08
N SER A 115 -20.59 -32.89 -9.81
CA SER A 115 -20.79 -33.80 -8.68
C SER A 115 -22.19 -34.41 -8.66
N ALA A 116 -23.22 -33.59 -8.91
CA ALA A 116 -24.59 -34.08 -9.04
C ALA A 116 -24.73 -35.10 -10.19
N ASN A 117 -24.09 -34.84 -11.34
CA ASN A 117 -24.06 -35.77 -12.47
C ASN A 117 -23.37 -37.10 -12.12
N VAL A 118 -22.26 -37.06 -11.38
CA VAL A 118 -21.60 -38.29 -10.87
C VAL A 118 -22.55 -39.07 -9.98
N ASN A 119 -23.24 -38.41 -9.05
CA ASN A 119 -24.18 -39.07 -8.15
C ASN A 119 -25.34 -39.72 -8.92
N SER A 120 -25.89 -39.03 -9.92
CA SER A 120 -26.92 -39.59 -10.80
C SER A 120 -26.41 -40.81 -11.58
N ALA A 121 -25.19 -40.74 -12.13
CA ALA A 121 -24.60 -41.86 -12.87
C ALA A 121 -24.35 -43.07 -11.95
N VAL A 122 -23.89 -42.84 -10.71
CA VAL A 122 -23.68 -43.90 -9.71
C VAL A 122 -25.00 -44.55 -9.30
N ALA A 123 -26.08 -43.78 -9.16
CA ALA A 123 -27.40 -44.33 -8.88
C ALA A 123 -27.91 -45.22 -10.04
N LEU A 124 -27.72 -44.80 -11.29
CA LEU A 124 -28.06 -45.60 -12.48
C LEU A 124 -27.22 -46.88 -12.56
N LEU A 125 -25.93 -46.82 -12.21
CA LEU A 125 -25.07 -47.99 -12.12
C LEU A 125 -25.58 -48.99 -11.08
N ALA A 126 -25.95 -48.52 -9.89
CA ALA A 126 -26.48 -49.37 -8.82
C ALA A 126 -27.79 -50.07 -9.25
N ASP A 127 -28.69 -49.37 -9.95
CA ASP A 127 -29.92 -49.95 -10.50
C ASP A 127 -29.64 -50.99 -11.60
N ALA A 128 -28.74 -50.68 -12.53
CA ALA A 128 -28.33 -51.60 -13.59
C ALA A 128 -27.67 -52.86 -13.02
N GLN A 129 -26.86 -52.73 -11.97
CA GLN A 129 -26.22 -53.83 -11.28
C GLN A 129 -27.25 -54.73 -10.59
N SER A 130 -28.19 -54.15 -9.85
CA SER A 130 -29.30 -54.90 -9.23
C SER A 130 -30.14 -55.66 -10.27
N THR A 131 -30.45 -54.99 -11.38
CA THR A 131 -31.22 -55.59 -12.48
C THR A 131 -30.45 -56.73 -13.15
N TYR A 132 -29.15 -56.59 -13.38
CA TYR A 132 -28.31 -57.66 -13.89
C TYR A 132 -28.28 -58.86 -12.96
N HIS A 133 -28.06 -58.65 -11.65
CA HIS A 133 -28.09 -59.74 -10.66
C HIS A 133 -29.44 -60.47 -10.67
N ARG A 134 -30.56 -59.73 -10.65
CA ARG A 134 -31.90 -60.31 -10.69
C ARG A 134 -32.14 -61.14 -11.94
N ILE A 135 -31.77 -60.63 -13.12
CA ILE A 135 -31.95 -61.35 -14.39
C ILE A 135 -31.03 -62.57 -14.45
N ASN A 136 -29.78 -62.45 -14.00
CA ASN A 136 -28.84 -63.56 -13.98
C ASN A 136 -29.35 -64.74 -13.14
N GLU A 137 -29.90 -64.45 -11.95
CA GLU A 137 -30.53 -65.48 -11.10
C GLU A 137 -31.74 -66.14 -11.76
N LEU A 138 -32.59 -65.38 -12.45
CA LEU A 138 -33.77 -65.91 -13.14
C LEU A 138 -33.40 -66.76 -14.37
N VAL A 139 -32.36 -66.37 -15.11
CA VAL A 139 -31.82 -67.16 -16.23
C VAL A 139 -31.18 -68.46 -15.71
N ASN A 140 -30.45 -68.42 -14.60
CA ASN A 140 -29.89 -69.63 -13.97
C ASN A 140 -30.99 -70.61 -13.53
N LYS A 141 -32.15 -70.09 -13.12
CA LYS A 141 -33.36 -70.87 -12.82
C LYS A 141 -34.16 -71.27 -14.06
N GLN A 142 -33.67 -70.98 -15.27
CA GLN A 142 -34.32 -71.27 -16.56
C GLN A 142 -35.68 -70.58 -16.73
N LEU A 143 -35.94 -69.50 -15.98
CA LEU A 143 -37.19 -68.74 -16.02
C LEU A 143 -37.16 -67.61 -17.06
N LEU A 144 -35.98 -67.26 -17.58
CA LEU A 144 -35.77 -66.23 -18.60
C LEU A 144 -34.76 -66.69 -19.68
N PRO A 145 -34.84 -66.15 -20.91
CA PRO A 145 -33.87 -66.42 -21.98
C PRO A 145 -32.48 -65.84 -21.69
N ALA A 146 -31.43 -66.52 -22.17
CA ALA A 146 -30.04 -66.04 -22.06
C ALA A 146 -29.82 -64.66 -22.69
N GLN A 147 -30.57 -64.32 -23.75
CA GLN A 147 -30.53 -63.01 -24.39
C GLN A 147 -30.81 -61.86 -23.41
N GLN A 148 -31.75 -62.04 -22.47
CA GLN A 148 -32.08 -60.98 -21.49
C GLN A 148 -30.93 -60.70 -20.53
N ARG A 149 -30.14 -61.73 -20.17
CA ARG A 149 -28.93 -61.55 -19.36
C ARG A 149 -27.88 -60.78 -20.13
N ASP A 150 -27.70 -61.08 -21.41
CA ASP A 150 -26.70 -60.41 -22.24
C ASP A 150 -27.09 -58.94 -22.46
N ASP A 151 -28.38 -58.65 -22.66
CA ASP A 151 -28.91 -57.27 -22.70
C ASP A 151 -28.70 -56.51 -21.37
N ALA A 152 -28.95 -57.18 -20.24
CA ALA A 152 -28.73 -56.60 -18.91
C ALA A 152 -27.24 -56.33 -18.65
N LYS A 153 -26.35 -57.23 -19.09
CA LYS A 153 -24.91 -57.06 -19.00
C LYS A 153 -24.43 -55.87 -19.83
N ALA A 154 -24.96 -55.70 -21.04
CA ALA A 154 -24.66 -54.54 -21.88
C ALA A 154 -25.11 -53.23 -21.21
N LYS A 155 -26.30 -53.20 -20.60
CA LYS A 155 -26.78 -52.04 -19.83
C LYS A 155 -25.90 -51.72 -18.62
N LEU A 156 -25.47 -52.73 -17.88
CA LEU A 156 -24.53 -52.56 -16.76
C LEU A 156 -23.21 -51.95 -17.22
N SER A 157 -22.58 -52.52 -18.26
CA SER A 157 -21.33 -52.01 -18.82
C SER A 157 -21.48 -50.55 -19.29
N ASN A 158 -22.60 -50.20 -19.96
CA ASN A 158 -22.88 -48.82 -20.35
C ASN A 158 -23.01 -47.88 -19.13
N ALA A 159 -23.63 -48.34 -18.04
CA ALA A 159 -23.76 -47.55 -16.82
C ALA A 159 -22.40 -47.34 -16.11
N GLU A 160 -21.52 -48.35 -16.13
CA GLU A 160 -20.15 -48.24 -15.61
C GLU A 160 -19.35 -47.18 -16.37
N GLU A 161 -19.40 -47.22 -17.71
CA GLU A 161 -18.73 -46.24 -18.56
C GLU A 161 -19.26 -44.83 -18.34
N ASN A 162 -20.58 -44.67 -18.13
CA ASN A 162 -21.16 -43.37 -17.81
C ASN A 162 -20.64 -42.80 -16.48
N VAL A 163 -20.42 -43.63 -15.46
CA VAL A 163 -19.80 -43.20 -14.21
C VAL A 163 -18.35 -42.76 -14.43
N ILE A 164 -17.58 -43.51 -15.22
CA ILE A 164 -16.20 -43.16 -15.56
C ILE A 164 -16.15 -41.82 -16.28
N ALA A 165 -17.00 -41.62 -17.30
CA ALA A 165 -17.09 -40.38 -18.05
C ALA A 165 -17.48 -39.18 -17.15
N ALA A 166 -18.47 -39.35 -16.26
CA ALA A 166 -18.89 -38.30 -15.33
C ALA A 166 -17.76 -37.92 -14.34
N ARG A 167 -17.06 -38.91 -13.79
CA ARG A 167 -15.92 -38.68 -12.88
C ARG A 167 -14.75 -38.02 -13.60
N ALA A 168 -14.45 -38.44 -14.84
CA ALA A 168 -13.41 -37.84 -15.65
C ALA A 168 -13.70 -36.36 -15.93
N LYS A 169 -14.96 -36.02 -16.24
CA LYS A 169 -15.40 -34.63 -16.43
C LYS A 169 -15.23 -33.80 -15.17
N MET A 170 -15.62 -34.32 -14.01
CA MET A 170 -15.42 -33.63 -12.72
C MET A 170 -13.93 -33.41 -12.42
N SER A 171 -13.09 -34.42 -12.62
CA SER A 171 -11.63 -34.31 -12.45
C SER A 171 -11.00 -33.25 -13.36
N GLN A 172 -11.47 -33.14 -14.61
CA GLN A 172 -11.03 -32.12 -15.55
C GLN A 172 -11.36 -30.70 -15.05
N LEU A 173 -12.55 -30.49 -14.48
CA LEU A 173 -12.96 -29.19 -13.92
C LEU A 173 -12.12 -28.80 -12.71
N ILE A 174 -11.86 -29.75 -11.80
CA ILE A 174 -11.00 -29.52 -10.63
C ILE A 174 -9.57 -29.16 -11.06
N LYS A 175 -9.00 -29.89 -12.03
CA LYS A 175 -7.67 -29.57 -12.57
C LYS A 175 -7.63 -28.19 -13.24
N ALA A 176 -8.67 -27.84 -14.00
CA ALA A 176 -8.77 -26.53 -14.63
C ALA A 176 -8.79 -25.39 -13.60
N GLN A 177 -9.49 -25.57 -12.47
CA GLN A 177 -9.43 -24.64 -11.35
C GLN A 177 -8.03 -24.57 -10.71
N ALA A 178 -7.38 -25.71 -10.47
CA ALA A 178 -6.05 -25.76 -9.87
C ALA A 178 -5.00 -25.00 -10.71
N HIS A 179 -5.04 -25.15 -12.04
CA HIS A 179 -4.15 -24.40 -12.94
C HIS A 179 -4.41 -22.89 -12.92
N LYS A 180 -5.68 -22.45 -12.84
CA LYS A 180 -6.01 -21.03 -12.67
C LYS A 180 -5.43 -20.48 -11.35
N ALA A 181 -5.52 -21.25 -10.26
CA ALA A 181 -4.96 -20.86 -8.96
C ALA A 181 -3.43 -20.75 -8.98
N GLN A 182 -2.74 -21.66 -9.66
CA GLN A 182 -1.27 -21.63 -9.79
C GLN A 182 -0.78 -20.44 -10.63
N ARG A 183 -1.49 -20.09 -11.72
CA ARG A 183 -1.13 -18.92 -12.54
C ARG A 183 -1.25 -17.60 -11.79
N ARG A 184 -2.14 -17.51 -10.79
CA ARG A 184 -2.31 -16.31 -9.96
C ARG A 184 -1.22 -16.11 -8.90
N ARG A 185 -0.41 -17.14 -8.59
CA ARG A 185 0.66 -17.07 -7.58
C ARG A 185 2.02 -16.61 -8.12
N LYS A 186 2.16 -16.52 -9.45
CA LYS A 186 3.35 -15.97 -10.11
C LYS A 186 3.06 -14.56 -10.57
#